data_AF-A0AAV2T277-F1
#
_entry.id   AF-A0AAV2T277-F1
#
_cell.length_a   1.000
_cell.length_b   1.000
_cell.length_c   1.000
_cell.angle_alpha   90.00
_cell.angle_beta   90.00
_cell.angle_gamma   90.00
#
_symmetry.space_group_name_H-M   'P 1'
#
loop_
_entity.id
_entity.type
_entity.pdbx_description
1 polymer ?
#
loop_
_entity_poly.entity_id
_entity_poly.type
_entity_poly.pdbx_seq_one_letter_code
_entity_poly.pdbx_strand_id
1 'polypeptide(L)'
;MLGLNSQSCLVIRSGYNRKNLLYEVRIDNDATKKPIDSLYNLIKTKYLKQCGIVYCFSQKDTEDVASGLRKCGIKAACYHANLEAEYRSRVHAQWYLGEIHVMVATVAFGMGIDKPDVHFVIHYSSSKSLENYYQESGRAGRDGNPAECVILWRFPDLFRLASMVSSERTGLSKLMHMVNYCIDPVTCRRKLLAQHLADTTWTQDDCPGACDNCRRRLSSNEDHLVHLNISTLLEETEALLTEHMARKQERVTGPKLVELMSSNRGIQQTAASLFGRSPVRVFYEHFVAWSLVNRWLKLEFHYTPYSTVCYVVPVDRRVEDSGDLFMPYLVLNGKRKQKQEPNGDATKKRRKTEVFDMQSVETVELDSD
;
A
#
# COMPACT_ATOMS: atom_id res chain seq x y z
N MET A 1 6.69 37.21 25.67
CA MET A 1 6.26 37.08 24.26
C MET A 1 7.45 37.39 23.38
N LEU A 2 7.86 36.48 22.49
CA LEU A 2 9.15 36.49 21.79
C LEU A 2 9.33 37.59 20.70
N GLY A 3 8.48 38.62 20.63
CA GLY A 3 8.66 39.76 19.71
C GLY A 3 8.71 39.39 18.22
N LEU A 4 8.28 38.19 17.84
CA LEU A 4 8.35 37.70 16.45
C LEU A 4 7.36 38.49 15.59
N ASN A 5 7.89 39.35 14.71
CA ASN A 5 7.11 40.04 13.69
C ASN A 5 6.84 39.08 12.52
N SER A 6 5.57 38.77 12.28
CA SER A 6 5.13 37.81 11.25
C SER A 6 5.32 38.30 9.80
N GLN A 7 5.71 39.56 9.60
CA GLN A 7 5.82 40.16 8.25
C GLN A 7 7.11 39.78 7.50
N SER A 8 8.12 39.25 8.19
CA SER A 8 9.40 38.85 7.59
C SER A 8 9.90 37.55 8.21
N CYS A 9 9.23 36.45 7.88
CA CYS A 9 9.60 35.11 8.33
C CYS A 9 10.28 34.33 7.19
N LEU A 10 11.54 33.92 7.42
CA LEU A 10 12.22 32.97 6.55
C LEU A 10 11.55 31.58 6.70
N VAL A 11 11.04 31.04 5.59
CA VAL A 11 10.42 29.70 5.57
C VAL A 11 11.30 28.76 4.76
N ILE A 12 12.04 27.90 5.46
CA ILE A 12 12.86 26.84 4.85
C ILE A 12 12.01 25.57 4.75
N ARG A 13 11.94 24.98 3.56
CA ARG A 13 11.24 23.71 3.31
C ARG A 13 12.24 22.71 2.74
N SER A 14 12.36 21.55 3.37
CA SER A 14 13.06 20.42 2.78
C SER A 14 12.16 19.70 1.78
N GLY A 15 12.78 19.05 0.78
CA GLY A 15 12.06 18.28 -0.22
C GLY A 15 11.42 17.02 0.36
N TYR A 16 10.39 16.52 -0.33
CA TYR A 16 9.68 15.29 0.06
C TYR A 16 10.50 14.00 -0.14
N ASN A 17 11.51 14.00 -1.01
CA ASN A 17 12.06 12.76 -1.56
C ASN A 17 13.13 12.12 -0.64
N ARG A 18 12.88 10.87 -0.23
CA ARG A 18 13.88 9.98 0.40
C ARG A 18 14.38 9.00 -0.65
N LYS A 19 15.52 9.31 -1.27
CA LYS A 19 16.07 8.58 -2.43
C LYS A 19 16.36 7.10 -2.14
N ASN A 20 16.69 6.77 -0.89
CA ASN A 20 17.00 5.42 -0.44
C ASN A 20 15.77 4.53 -0.16
N LEU A 21 14.54 5.08 -0.20
CA LEU A 21 13.32 4.29 0.07
C LEU A 21 12.71 3.70 -1.20
N LEU A 22 12.54 2.39 -1.24
CA LEU A 22 11.86 1.68 -2.31
C LEU A 22 10.38 1.49 -1.96
N TYR A 23 9.49 1.92 -2.85
CA TYR A 23 8.04 1.81 -2.64
C TYR A 23 7.43 0.67 -3.45
N GLU A 24 6.58 -0.14 -2.82
CA GLU A 24 5.88 -1.25 -3.48
C GLU A 24 4.48 -1.44 -2.90
N VAL A 25 3.47 -1.64 -3.77
CA VAL A 25 2.15 -2.11 -3.37
C VAL A 25 1.97 -3.53 -3.89
N ARG A 26 1.77 -4.47 -2.97
CA ARG A 26 1.53 -5.88 -3.28
C ARG A 26 0.05 -6.20 -3.12
N ILE A 27 -0.52 -6.77 -4.16
CA ILE A 27 -1.88 -7.31 -4.16
C ILE A 27 -1.75 -8.83 -4.02
N ASP A 28 -2.37 -9.40 -2.98
CA ASP A 28 -2.42 -10.86 -2.85
C ASP A 28 -3.60 -11.40 -3.65
N ASN A 29 -3.31 -12.16 -4.70
CA ASN A 29 -4.32 -12.70 -5.60
C ASN A 29 -4.89 -14.04 -5.11
N ASP A 30 -4.36 -14.59 -4.01
CA ASP A 30 -4.72 -15.92 -3.52
C ASP A 30 -5.67 -15.85 -2.33
N ALA A 31 -6.97 -15.90 -2.60
CA ALA A 31 -8.01 -15.93 -1.58
C ALA A 31 -7.94 -17.15 -0.64
N THR A 32 -7.15 -18.19 -0.99
CA THR A 32 -6.99 -19.38 -0.14
C THR A 32 -5.89 -19.23 0.91
N LYS A 33 -4.97 -18.26 0.72
CA LYS A 33 -3.89 -18.01 1.66
C LYS A 33 -4.32 -17.11 2.79
N LYS A 34 -3.83 -17.40 3.99
CA LYS A 34 -4.00 -16.47 5.09
C LYS A 34 -3.10 -15.26 4.79
N PRO A 35 -3.58 -14.01 4.97
CA PRO A 35 -2.77 -12.82 4.68
C PRO A 35 -1.43 -12.80 5.44
N ILE A 36 -1.39 -13.42 6.63
CA ILE A 36 -0.17 -13.58 7.43
C ILE A 36 0.90 -14.45 6.74
N ASP A 37 0.51 -15.40 5.88
CA ASP A 37 1.45 -16.26 5.17
C ASP A 37 2.26 -15.46 4.15
N SER A 38 1.62 -14.51 3.46
CA SER A 38 2.28 -13.60 2.52
C SER A 38 3.26 -12.67 3.22
N LEU A 39 2.90 -12.15 4.40
CA LEU A 39 3.81 -11.37 5.26
C LEU A 39 5.00 -12.23 5.74
N TYR A 40 4.73 -13.44 6.24
CA TYR A 40 5.78 -14.35 6.69
C TYR A 40 6.77 -14.68 5.58
N ASN A 41 6.25 -15.07 4.40
CA ASN A 41 7.08 -15.41 3.25
C ASN A 41 7.96 -14.22 2.84
N LEU A 42 7.41 -13.00 2.84
CA LEU A 42 8.17 -11.79 2.55
C LEU A 42 9.32 -11.57 3.55
N ILE A 43 9.04 -11.61 4.85
CA ILE A 43 10.08 -11.42 5.87
C ILE A 43 11.13 -12.53 5.80
N LYS A 44 10.74 -13.78 5.63
CA LYS A 44 11.67 -14.92 5.58
C LYS A 44 12.57 -14.90 4.34
N THR A 45 12.02 -14.54 3.19
CA THR A 45 12.76 -14.59 1.92
C THR A 45 13.64 -13.37 1.70
N LYS A 46 13.22 -12.20 2.18
CA LYS A 46 13.85 -10.92 1.83
C LYS A 46 14.47 -10.20 3.01
N TYR A 47 13.86 -10.30 4.19
CA TYR A 47 14.22 -9.49 5.36
C TYR A 47 14.68 -10.32 6.55
N LEU A 48 15.24 -11.50 6.29
CA LEU A 48 15.64 -12.42 7.35
C LEU A 48 16.70 -11.75 8.23
N LYS A 49 16.42 -11.68 9.54
CA LYS A 49 17.28 -11.03 10.55
C LYS A 49 17.50 -9.52 10.37
N GLN A 50 16.73 -8.86 9.50
CA GLN A 50 16.76 -7.40 9.38
C GLN A 50 15.77 -6.77 10.36
N CYS A 51 16.06 -5.54 10.78
CA CYS A 51 15.14 -4.77 11.60
C CYS A 51 14.02 -4.16 10.74
N GLY A 52 12.78 -4.26 11.21
CA GLY A 52 11.65 -3.65 10.52
C GLY A 52 10.43 -3.42 11.39
N ILE A 53 9.45 -2.74 10.79
CA ILE A 53 8.16 -2.41 11.41
C ILE A 53 7.04 -2.99 10.54
N VAL A 54 6.01 -3.56 11.18
CA VAL A 54 4.78 -3.99 10.53
C VAL A 54 3.60 -3.18 11.08
N TYR A 55 3.04 -2.28 10.29
CA TYR A 55 1.87 -1.49 10.68
C TYR A 55 0.56 -2.24 10.43
N CYS A 56 -0.28 -2.27 11.46
CA CYS A 56 -1.58 -2.95 11.47
C CYS A 56 -2.72 -1.97 11.76
N PHE A 57 -3.93 -2.30 11.27
CA PHE A 57 -5.13 -1.49 11.47
C PHE A 57 -5.60 -1.47 12.93
N SER A 58 -5.72 -2.64 13.57
CA SER A 58 -6.25 -2.77 14.94
C SER A 58 -5.24 -3.33 15.92
N GLN A 59 -5.51 -3.15 17.22
CA GLN A 59 -4.72 -3.74 18.30
C GLN A 59 -4.72 -5.27 18.22
N LYS A 60 -5.88 -5.87 17.99
CA LYS A 60 -6.02 -7.30 17.77
C LYS A 60 -5.16 -7.79 16.60
N ASP A 61 -5.15 -7.06 15.48
CA ASP A 61 -4.29 -7.41 14.34
C ASP A 61 -2.80 -7.41 14.75
N THR A 62 -2.36 -6.49 15.61
CA THR A 62 -0.96 -6.49 16.07
C THR A 62 -0.61 -7.72 16.91
N GLU A 63 -1.52 -8.15 17.79
CA GLU A 63 -1.32 -9.33 18.63
C GLU A 63 -1.32 -10.61 17.79
N ASP A 64 -2.30 -10.77 16.90
CA ASP A 64 -2.45 -11.93 16.01
C ASP A 64 -1.26 -12.06 15.04
N VAL A 65 -0.85 -10.95 14.42
CA VAL A 65 0.29 -10.93 13.49
C VAL A 65 1.60 -11.21 14.23
N ALA A 66 1.85 -10.57 15.38
CA ALA A 66 3.07 -10.82 16.14
C ALA A 66 3.15 -12.28 16.62
N SER A 67 2.01 -12.85 17.06
CA SER A 67 1.91 -14.26 17.45
C SER A 67 2.21 -15.20 16.29
N GLY A 68 1.63 -14.95 15.11
CA GLY A 68 1.90 -15.77 13.92
C GLY A 68 3.34 -15.68 13.44
N LEU A 69 3.96 -14.48 13.45
CA LEU A 69 5.37 -14.32 13.11
C LEU A 69 6.28 -15.10 14.07
N ARG A 70 6.00 -15.06 15.39
CA ARG A 70 6.74 -15.84 16.40
C ARG A 70 6.60 -17.34 16.18
N LYS A 71 5.40 -17.84 15.88
CA LYS A 71 5.17 -19.26 15.55
C LYS A 71 6.00 -19.73 14.36
N CYS A 72 6.33 -18.82 13.45
CA CYS A 72 7.15 -19.11 12.30
C CYS A 72 8.65 -18.82 12.48
N GLY A 73 9.09 -18.58 13.74
CA GLY A 73 10.50 -18.40 14.12
C GLY A 73 11.04 -16.97 13.97
N ILE A 74 10.19 -15.98 13.74
CA ILE A 74 10.60 -14.57 13.64
C ILE A 74 10.51 -13.93 15.03
N LYS A 75 11.59 -13.23 15.45
CA LYS A 75 11.61 -12.46 16.68
C LYS A 75 10.75 -11.20 16.52
N ALA A 76 9.48 -11.29 16.92
CA ALA A 76 8.49 -10.23 16.77
C ALA A 76 7.73 -9.93 18.07
N ALA A 77 7.43 -8.66 18.32
CA ALA A 77 6.58 -8.20 19.42
C ALA A 77 5.46 -7.28 18.93
N CYS A 78 4.35 -7.26 19.65
CA CYS A 78 3.25 -6.33 19.39
C CYS A 78 3.43 -5.01 20.16
N TYR A 79 2.93 -3.91 19.59
CA TYR A 79 2.89 -2.59 20.22
C TYR A 79 1.61 -1.83 19.88
N HIS A 80 0.77 -1.57 20.88
CA HIS A 80 -0.43 -0.75 20.77
C HIS A 80 -0.71 0.00 22.07
N ALA A 81 -1.63 0.97 22.01
CA ALA A 81 -1.88 1.90 23.12
C ALA A 81 -2.41 1.24 24.40
N ASN A 82 -3.11 0.10 24.31
CA ASN A 82 -3.67 -0.59 25.49
C ASN A 82 -2.68 -1.51 26.21
N LEU A 83 -1.42 -1.61 25.74
CA LEU A 83 -0.39 -2.34 26.47
C LEU A 83 0.13 -1.54 27.66
N GLU A 84 0.50 -2.26 28.72
CA GLU A 84 1.15 -1.67 29.90
C GLU A 84 2.40 -0.88 29.49
N ALA A 85 2.61 0.27 30.13
CA ALA A 85 3.74 1.15 29.82
C ALA A 85 5.09 0.44 30.00
N GLU A 86 5.24 -0.38 31.04
CA GLU A 86 6.45 -1.16 31.28
C GLU A 86 6.73 -2.16 30.13
N TYR A 87 5.69 -2.87 29.68
CA TYR A 87 5.80 -3.77 28.54
C TYR A 87 6.24 -3.01 27.29
N ARG A 88 5.60 -1.86 26.98
CA ARG A 88 5.92 -1.01 25.82
C ARG A 88 7.37 -0.54 25.85
N SER A 89 7.85 -0.06 27.00
CA SER A 89 9.25 0.38 27.17
C SER A 89 10.22 -0.78 26.99
N ARG A 90 9.92 -1.94 27.55
CA ARG A 90 10.76 -3.15 27.41
C ARG A 90 10.87 -3.59 25.95
N VAL A 91 9.75 -3.79 25.25
CA VAL A 91 9.81 -4.26 23.86
C VAL A 91 10.41 -3.23 22.91
N HIS A 92 10.24 -1.94 23.19
CA HIS A 92 10.91 -0.87 22.45
C HIS A 92 12.44 -0.94 22.63
N ALA A 93 12.92 -1.08 23.87
CA ALA A 93 14.35 -1.21 24.15
C ALA A 93 14.95 -2.47 23.49
N GLN A 94 14.27 -3.61 23.60
CA GLN A 94 14.70 -4.87 22.97
C GLN A 94 14.74 -4.78 21.44
N TRP A 95 13.77 -4.10 20.83
CA TRP A 95 13.78 -3.84 19.39
C TRP A 95 14.89 -2.87 18.98
N TYR A 96 15.12 -1.83 19.77
CA TYR A 96 16.19 -0.86 19.54
C TYR A 96 17.57 -1.53 19.55
N LEU A 97 17.81 -2.41 20.53
CA LEU A 97 19.04 -3.20 20.70
C LEU A 97 19.17 -4.38 19.72
N GLY A 98 18.15 -4.65 18.88
CA GLY A 98 18.18 -5.74 17.91
C GLY A 98 17.88 -7.14 18.48
N GLU A 99 17.44 -7.24 19.73
CA GLU A 99 16.97 -8.50 20.31
C GLU A 99 15.64 -8.95 19.67
N ILE A 100 14.77 -7.99 19.37
CA ILE A 100 13.56 -8.16 18.56
C ILE A 100 13.83 -7.57 17.18
N HIS A 101 13.54 -8.34 16.13
CA HIS A 101 13.79 -7.89 14.76
C HIS A 101 12.59 -7.11 14.20
N VAL A 102 11.37 -7.53 14.53
CA VAL A 102 10.15 -6.99 13.93
C VAL A 102 9.21 -6.42 14.99
N MET A 103 8.96 -5.12 14.92
CA MET A 103 7.92 -4.47 15.72
C MET A 103 6.60 -4.50 14.96
N VAL A 104 5.58 -5.16 15.49
CA VAL A 104 4.22 -5.19 14.90
C VAL A 104 3.35 -4.21 15.66
N ALA A 105 2.91 -3.13 15.02
CA ALA A 105 2.33 -2.01 15.74
C ALA A 105 1.13 -1.36 15.07
N THR A 106 0.31 -0.68 15.86
CA THR A 106 -0.62 0.33 15.35
C THR A 106 0.11 1.67 15.21
N VAL A 107 -0.60 2.70 14.74
CA VAL A 107 -0.11 4.10 14.67
C VAL A 107 0.40 4.65 16.01
N ALA A 108 0.10 4.00 17.14
CA ALA A 108 0.63 4.35 18.46
C ALA A 108 2.16 4.21 18.54
N PHE A 109 2.78 3.38 17.69
CA PHE A 109 4.22 3.29 17.54
C PHE A 109 4.68 4.34 16.52
N GLY A 110 4.73 5.61 16.95
CA GLY A 110 5.02 6.72 16.06
C GLY A 110 5.85 7.87 16.63
N MET A 111 5.60 8.26 17.88
CA MET A 111 6.35 9.36 18.48
C MET A 111 7.67 8.84 19.08
N GLY A 112 8.78 9.54 18.85
CA GLY A 112 10.07 9.25 19.48
C GLY A 112 10.84 8.04 18.93
N ILE A 113 10.38 7.40 17.85
CA ILE A 113 11.16 6.35 17.19
C ILE A 113 12.26 6.99 16.37
N ASP A 114 13.50 6.70 16.73
CA ASP A 114 14.70 7.13 16.03
C ASP A 114 15.75 6.02 15.94
N LYS A 115 15.34 4.89 15.37
CA LYS A 115 16.25 3.79 15.03
C LYS A 115 16.73 3.99 13.58
N PRO A 116 18.06 4.10 13.33
CA PRO A 116 18.59 4.41 12.00
C PRO A 116 18.44 3.25 10.99
N ASP A 117 18.65 2.02 11.46
CA ASP A 117 18.80 0.77 10.70
C ASP A 117 17.48 0.01 10.48
N VAL A 118 16.36 0.73 10.26
CA VAL A 118 15.08 0.11 9.91
C VAL A 118 15.05 -0.19 8.40
N HIS A 119 15.31 -1.43 7.99
CA HIS A 119 15.45 -1.81 6.58
C HIS A 119 14.13 -2.09 5.87
N PHE A 120 13.04 -2.31 6.60
CA PHE A 120 11.72 -2.41 5.99
C PHE A 120 10.60 -1.88 6.89
N VAL A 121 9.60 -1.29 6.24
CA VAL A 121 8.30 -0.96 6.83
C VAL A 121 7.23 -1.64 5.96
N ILE A 122 6.45 -2.52 6.57
CA ILE A 122 5.36 -3.22 5.90
C ILE A 122 4.03 -2.77 6.49
N HIS A 123 3.15 -2.26 5.64
CA HIS A 123 1.76 -1.98 5.99
C HIS A 123 0.94 -3.25 5.75
N TYR A 124 0.67 -4.01 6.82
CA TYR A 124 -0.20 -5.19 6.77
C TYR A 124 -1.65 -4.80 6.44
N SER A 125 -2.06 -3.62 6.88
CA SER A 125 -3.22 -2.89 6.37
C SER A 125 -2.76 -1.51 5.90
N SER A 126 -3.36 -1.00 4.83
CA SER A 126 -3.11 0.36 4.35
C SER A 126 -3.36 1.40 5.45
N SER A 127 -2.63 2.52 5.40
CA SER A 127 -2.88 3.67 6.27
C SER A 127 -4.22 4.33 5.94
N LYS A 128 -4.70 5.19 6.86
CA LYS A 128 -5.95 5.95 6.66
C LYS A 128 -5.85 7.10 5.65
N SER A 129 -4.62 7.53 5.35
CA SER A 129 -4.33 8.63 4.43
C SER A 129 -2.89 8.55 3.92
N LEU A 130 -2.60 9.29 2.85
CA LEU A 130 -1.24 9.37 2.30
C LEU A 130 -0.24 10.08 3.22
N GLU A 131 -0.68 11.06 4.01
CA GLU A 131 0.19 11.72 4.98
C GLU A 131 0.64 10.75 6.08
N ASN A 132 -0.30 9.96 6.58
CA ASN A 132 -0.01 8.89 7.54
C ASN A 132 0.98 7.89 6.95
N TYR A 133 0.72 7.39 5.74
CA TYR A 133 1.60 6.46 5.07
C TYR A 133 3.01 7.04 4.86
N TYR A 134 3.12 8.30 4.42
CA TYR A 134 4.41 8.97 4.24
C TYR A 134 5.21 9.08 5.54
N GLN A 135 4.56 9.46 6.65
CA GLN A 135 5.22 9.54 7.96
C GLN A 135 5.61 8.16 8.51
N GLU A 136 4.73 7.17 8.36
CA GLU A 136 4.95 5.80 8.83
C GLU A 136 6.07 5.10 8.05
N SER A 137 6.04 5.19 6.73
CA SER A 137 7.08 4.63 5.84
C SER A 137 8.42 5.36 5.94
N GLY A 138 8.41 6.68 6.21
CA GLY A 138 9.62 7.50 6.41
C GLY A 138 10.47 7.14 7.63
N ARG A 139 10.04 6.17 8.45
CA ARG A 139 10.82 5.55 9.54
C ARG A 139 11.89 4.60 9.03
N ALA A 140 11.74 4.10 7.80
CA ALA A 140 12.74 3.26 7.17
C ALA A 140 14.00 4.04 6.77
N GLY A 141 15.14 3.34 6.73
CA GLY A 141 16.40 3.78 6.13
C GLY A 141 16.87 5.16 6.57
N ARG A 142 16.86 5.43 7.89
CA ARG A 142 17.35 6.70 8.45
C ARG A 142 18.89 6.76 8.48
N ASP A 143 19.54 5.61 8.37
CA ASP A 143 20.97 5.44 8.08
C ASP A 143 21.37 5.82 6.64
N GLY A 144 20.40 6.12 5.77
CA GLY A 144 20.64 6.41 4.35
C GLY A 144 20.79 5.17 3.46
N ASN A 145 20.81 3.96 4.04
CA ASN A 145 20.88 2.72 3.29
C ASN A 145 19.54 2.40 2.59
N PRO A 146 19.54 1.57 1.53
CA PRO A 146 18.32 1.12 0.89
C PRO A 146 17.37 0.46 1.90
N ALA A 147 16.11 0.89 1.90
CA ALA A 147 15.07 0.32 2.74
C ALA A 147 13.75 0.25 1.99
N GLU A 148 12.89 -0.71 2.35
CA GLU A 148 11.68 -1.00 1.59
C GLU A 148 10.40 -0.68 2.34
N CYS A 149 9.50 0.01 1.65
CA CYS A 149 8.19 0.42 2.12
C CYS A 149 7.15 -0.36 1.31
N VAL A 150 6.53 -1.36 1.91
CA VAL A 150 5.63 -2.30 1.24
C VAL A 150 4.23 -2.21 1.81
N ILE A 151 3.22 -1.96 0.97
CA ILE A 151 1.81 -2.09 1.35
C ILE A 151 1.28 -3.45 0.90
N LEU A 152 0.66 -4.20 1.81
CA LEU A 152 -0.13 -5.37 1.49
C LEU A 152 -1.58 -4.93 1.25
N TRP A 153 -1.91 -4.64 -0.01
CA TRP A 153 -3.24 -4.17 -0.40
C TRP A 153 -4.26 -5.31 -0.37
N ARG A 154 -5.37 -5.07 0.32
CA ARG A 154 -6.51 -5.99 0.42
C ARG A 154 -7.80 -5.21 0.31
N PHE A 155 -8.67 -5.62 -0.61
CA PHE A 155 -9.94 -4.95 -0.86
C PHE A 155 -10.83 -4.80 0.39
N PRO A 156 -10.96 -5.81 1.29
CA PRO A 156 -11.77 -5.65 2.50
C PRO A 156 -11.28 -4.57 3.47
N ASP A 157 -9.98 -4.26 3.48
CA ASP A 157 -9.42 -3.24 4.37
C ASP A 157 -9.91 -1.82 4.02
N LEU A 158 -10.26 -1.57 2.75
CA LEU A 158 -10.87 -0.32 2.31
C LEU A 158 -12.11 0.01 3.14
N PHE A 159 -13.02 -0.95 3.32
CA PHE A 159 -14.28 -0.74 4.03
C PHE A 159 -14.08 -0.64 5.54
N ARG A 160 -13.12 -1.39 6.11
CA ARG A 160 -12.75 -1.28 7.53
C ARG A 160 -12.22 0.12 7.84
N LEU A 161 -11.34 0.65 6.99
CA LEU A 161 -10.82 2.00 7.09
C LEU A 161 -11.92 3.04 6.87
N ALA A 162 -12.80 2.84 5.88
CA ALA A 162 -13.90 3.75 5.59
C ALA A 162 -14.85 3.90 6.79
N SER A 163 -15.23 2.79 7.43
CA SER A 163 -16.03 2.80 8.65
C SER A 163 -15.32 3.50 9.81
N MET A 164 -13.99 3.39 9.93
CA MET A 164 -13.21 4.05 10.98
C MET A 164 -13.16 5.57 10.78
N VAL A 165 -13.05 6.04 9.54
CA VAL A 165 -12.91 7.47 9.23
C VAL A 165 -14.24 8.16 8.90
N SER A 166 -15.37 7.46 9.03
CA SER A 166 -16.69 7.96 8.59
C SER A 166 -17.15 9.22 9.33
N SER A 167 -16.72 9.39 10.58
CA SER A 167 -17.01 10.58 11.40
C SER A 167 -15.99 11.71 11.23
N GLU A 168 -14.87 11.47 10.54
CA GLU A 168 -13.85 12.49 10.29
C GLU A 168 -14.25 13.36 9.08
N ARG A 169 -14.33 14.68 9.24
CA ARG A 169 -14.78 15.63 8.19
C ARG A 169 -14.09 15.44 6.83
N THR A 170 -12.80 15.14 6.83
CA THR A 170 -12.01 14.90 5.59
C THR A 170 -11.50 13.46 5.49
N GLY A 171 -11.93 12.58 6.40
CA GLY A 171 -11.38 11.23 6.51
C GLY A 171 -11.61 10.38 5.28
N LEU A 172 -12.85 10.37 4.76
CA LEU A 172 -13.18 9.60 3.57
C LEU A 172 -12.42 10.10 2.33
N SER A 173 -12.29 11.41 2.15
CA SER A 173 -11.54 12.00 1.03
C SER A 173 -10.06 11.57 1.07
N LYS A 174 -9.44 11.70 2.26
CA LYS A 174 -8.06 11.27 2.50
C LYS A 174 -7.85 9.76 2.29
N LEU A 175 -8.82 8.95 2.70
CA LEU A 175 -8.80 7.52 2.45
C LEU A 175 -8.88 7.24 0.95
N MET A 176 -9.75 7.91 0.19
CA MET A 176 -9.83 7.71 -1.26
C MET A 176 -8.52 8.05 -1.98
N HIS A 177 -7.77 9.07 -1.53
CA HIS A 177 -6.42 9.32 -2.06
C HIS A 177 -5.46 8.16 -1.78
N MET A 178 -5.55 7.56 -0.58
CA MET A 178 -4.75 6.38 -0.22
C MET A 178 -5.15 5.14 -1.02
N VAL A 179 -6.45 4.93 -1.26
CA VAL A 179 -6.95 3.86 -2.13
C VAL A 179 -6.45 4.06 -3.56
N ASN A 180 -6.55 5.29 -4.10
CA ASN A 180 -6.01 5.64 -5.41
C ASN A 180 -4.51 5.30 -5.49
N TYR A 181 -3.73 5.65 -4.47
CA TYR A 181 -2.32 5.28 -4.41
C TYR A 181 -2.09 3.77 -4.45
N CYS A 182 -2.94 2.96 -3.84
CA CYS A 182 -2.79 1.51 -3.84
C CYS A 182 -3.15 0.88 -5.20
N ILE A 183 -4.23 1.36 -5.83
CA ILE A 183 -4.75 0.76 -7.07
C ILE A 183 -4.12 1.34 -8.34
N ASP A 184 -3.49 2.51 -8.29
CA ASP A 184 -2.84 3.11 -9.47
C ASP A 184 -1.65 2.25 -9.93
N PRO A 185 -1.70 1.68 -11.16
CA PRO A 185 -0.63 0.81 -11.65
C PRO A 185 0.36 1.54 -12.58
N VAL A 186 0.10 2.81 -12.90
CA VAL A 186 0.79 3.56 -13.95
C VAL A 186 1.70 4.64 -13.36
N THR A 187 1.16 5.43 -12.44
CA THR A 187 1.83 6.62 -11.93
C THR A 187 2.98 6.23 -11.00
N CYS A 188 4.11 6.92 -11.11
CA CYS A 188 5.23 6.72 -10.18
C CYS A 188 4.74 6.95 -8.73
N ARG A 189 5.07 6.03 -7.81
CA ARG A 189 4.68 6.17 -6.38
C ARG A 189 5.20 7.47 -5.75
N ARG A 190 6.42 7.90 -6.10
CA ARG A 190 7.00 9.17 -5.62
C ARG A 190 6.27 10.38 -6.22
N LYS A 191 5.78 10.29 -7.46
CA LYS A 191 4.96 11.35 -8.08
C LYS A 191 3.63 11.51 -7.35
N LEU A 192 2.95 10.40 -7.03
CA LEU A 192 1.70 10.43 -6.27
C LEU A 192 1.88 11.07 -4.90
N LEU A 193 2.99 10.76 -4.20
CA LEU A 193 3.34 11.39 -2.93
C LEU A 193 3.63 12.89 -3.07
N ALA A 194 4.44 13.27 -4.06
CA ALA A 194 4.77 14.67 -4.32
C ALA A 194 3.52 15.51 -4.64
N GLN A 195 2.64 15.01 -5.52
CA GLN A 195 1.37 15.64 -5.84
C GLN A 195 0.49 15.83 -4.60
N HIS A 196 0.40 14.79 -3.75
CA HIS A 196 -0.39 14.85 -2.52
C HIS A 196 0.17 15.86 -1.51
N LEU A 197 1.50 15.96 -1.41
CA LEU A 197 2.19 16.93 -0.55
C LEU A 197 2.28 18.34 -1.15
N ALA A 198 1.67 18.56 -2.32
CA ALA A 198 1.76 19.80 -3.09
C ALA A 198 3.21 20.24 -3.38
N ASP A 199 4.11 19.27 -3.55
CA ASP A 199 5.51 19.49 -3.93
C ASP A 199 5.64 19.45 -5.46
N THR A 200 5.97 20.60 -6.06
CA THR A 200 6.09 20.78 -7.50
C THR A 200 7.49 20.45 -8.04
N THR A 201 8.42 20.02 -7.19
CA THR A 201 9.83 19.77 -7.56
C THR A 201 10.07 18.38 -8.13
N TRP A 202 9.05 17.52 -8.20
CA TRP A 202 9.17 16.16 -8.71
C TRP A 202 9.70 16.11 -10.14
N THR A 203 10.73 15.30 -10.38
CA THR A 203 11.24 14.97 -11.71
C THR A 203 11.34 13.45 -11.92
N GLN A 204 11.63 13.01 -13.14
CA GLN A 204 11.81 11.58 -13.41
C GLN A 204 13.04 10.99 -12.68
N ASP A 205 14.07 11.80 -12.46
CA ASP A 205 15.30 11.42 -11.75
C ASP A 205 15.07 11.18 -10.26
N ASP A 206 13.96 11.68 -9.71
CA ASP A 206 13.57 11.37 -8.34
C ASP A 206 13.19 9.90 -8.15
N CYS A 207 12.95 9.12 -9.21
CA CYS A 207 12.57 7.70 -9.09
C CYS A 207 13.18 6.82 -10.19
N PRO A 208 14.50 6.56 -10.13
CA PRO A 208 15.22 5.72 -11.10
C PRO A 208 14.92 4.23 -10.87
N GLY A 209 13.67 3.81 -11.06
CA GLY A 209 13.24 2.43 -10.78
C GLY A 209 13.06 2.11 -9.29
N ALA A 210 13.01 3.11 -8.41
CA ALA A 210 12.86 2.89 -6.97
C ALA A 210 11.43 2.48 -6.53
N CYS A 211 10.43 2.61 -7.40
CA CYS A 211 9.07 2.11 -7.11
C CYS A 211 8.63 1.01 -8.08
N ASP A 212 7.71 0.17 -7.62
CA ASP A 212 7.09 -0.93 -8.37
C ASP A 212 6.58 -0.52 -9.76
N ASN A 213 5.84 0.59 -9.86
CA ASN A 213 5.31 1.08 -11.14
C ASN A 213 6.44 1.51 -12.11
N CYS A 214 7.50 2.16 -11.62
CA CYS A 214 8.66 2.48 -12.45
C CYS A 214 9.43 1.21 -12.86
N ARG A 215 9.61 0.25 -11.96
CA ARG A 215 10.25 -1.05 -12.28
C ARG A 215 9.47 -1.81 -13.34
N ARG A 216 8.14 -1.83 -13.25
CA ARG A 216 7.27 -2.46 -14.25
C ARG A 216 7.48 -1.85 -15.64
N ARG A 217 7.56 -0.52 -15.75
CA ARG A 217 7.82 0.16 -17.04
C ARG A 217 9.18 -0.16 -17.65
N LEU A 218 10.19 -0.40 -16.81
CA LEU A 218 11.55 -0.72 -17.26
C LEU A 218 11.73 -2.21 -17.56
N SER A 219 10.85 -3.07 -17.03
CA SER A 219 10.89 -4.51 -17.22
C SER A 219 10.48 -4.88 -18.64
N SER A 220 11.33 -5.65 -19.32
CA SER A 220 11.03 -6.28 -20.62
C SER A 220 10.10 -7.51 -20.51
N ASN A 221 9.82 -7.99 -19.28
CA ASN A 221 8.91 -9.11 -19.04
C ASN A 221 7.44 -8.69 -19.15
N GLU A 222 6.58 -9.65 -19.54
CA GLU A 222 5.14 -9.57 -19.83
C GLU A 222 4.20 -8.99 -18.74
N ASP A 223 4.68 -8.28 -17.71
CA ASP A 223 3.82 -7.53 -16.78
C ASP A 223 3.38 -6.21 -17.41
N HIS A 224 2.66 -6.32 -18.52
CA HIS A 224 2.12 -5.18 -19.25
C HIS A 224 0.93 -4.57 -18.51
N LEU A 225 0.70 -3.28 -18.70
CA LEU A 225 -0.55 -2.64 -18.28
C LEU A 225 -1.65 -3.02 -19.26
N VAL A 226 -2.79 -3.42 -18.73
CA VAL A 226 -3.99 -3.66 -19.53
C VAL A 226 -4.88 -2.42 -19.43
N HIS A 227 -5.26 -1.90 -20.59
CA HIS A 227 -6.23 -0.82 -20.73
C HIS A 227 -7.56 -1.44 -21.14
N LEU A 228 -8.62 -1.11 -20.39
CA LEU A 228 -9.97 -1.64 -20.58
C LEU A 228 -10.95 -0.48 -20.64
N ASN A 229 -11.82 -0.46 -21.66
CA ASN A 229 -13.00 0.39 -21.65
C ASN A 229 -14.08 -0.30 -20.83
N ILE A 230 -14.44 0.27 -19.67
CA ILE A 230 -15.37 -0.36 -18.72
C ILE A 230 -16.75 0.31 -18.70
N SER A 231 -17.08 1.15 -19.68
CA SER A 231 -18.33 1.92 -19.69
C SER A 231 -19.57 1.04 -19.59
N THR A 232 -19.65 -0.04 -20.37
CA THR A 232 -20.76 -1.00 -20.30
C THR A 232 -20.83 -1.71 -18.94
N LEU A 233 -19.67 -2.07 -18.37
CA LEU A 233 -19.61 -2.73 -17.06
C LEU A 233 -20.06 -1.80 -15.93
N LEU A 234 -19.78 -0.50 -16.03
CA LEU A 234 -20.25 0.52 -15.09
C LEU A 234 -21.78 0.63 -15.11
N GLU A 235 -22.37 0.70 -16.31
CA GLU A 235 -23.82 0.76 -16.50
C GLU A 235 -24.53 -0.49 -15.97
N GLU A 236 -24.00 -1.68 -16.27
CA GLU A 236 -24.54 -2.94 -15.74
C GLU A 236 -24.44 -3.03 -14.22
N THR A 237 -23.36 -2.51 -13.62
CA THR A 237 -23.17 -2.49 -12.16
C THR A 237 -24.18 -1.56 -11.49
N GLU A 238 -24.43 -0.40 -12.08
CA GLU A 238 -25.44 0.54 -11.59
C GLU A 238 -26.85 -0.06 -11.67
N ALA A 239 -27.18 -0.70 -12.79
CA ALA A 239 -28.46 -1.41 -12.97
C ALA A 239 -28.63 -2.51 -11.92
N LEU A 240 -27.59 -3.32 -11.69
CA LEU A 240 -27.57 -4.37 -10.67
C LEU A 240 -27.86 -3.82 -9.27
N LEU A 241 -27.18 -2.75 -8.87
CA LEU A 241 -27.37 -2.12 -7.56
C LEU A 241 -28.78 -1.55 -7.43
N THR A 242 -29.28 -0.87 -8.46
CA THR A 242 -30.62 -0.27 -8.48
C THR A 242 -31.72 -1.33 -8.37
N GLU A 243 -31.59 -2.42 -9.13
CA GLU A 243 -32.52 -3.55 -9.08
C GLU A 243 -32.54 -4.22 -7.70
N HIS A 244 -31.37 -4.43 -7.09
CA HIS A 244 -31.26 -5.09 -5.78
C HIS A 244 -31.85 -4.21 -4.67
N MET A 245 -31.61 -2.89 -4.72
CA MET A 245 -32.21 -1.93 -3.80
C MET A 245 -33.74 -1.88 -3.95
N ALA A 246 -34.26 -1.91 -5.18
CA ALA A 246 -35.70 -1.86 -5.44
C ALA A 246 -36.44 -3.15 -5.06
N ARG A 247 -35.90 -4.33 -5.41
CA ARG A 247 -36.61 -5.61 -5.24
C ARG A 247 -36.49 -6.21 -3.84
N LYS A 248 -35.32 -6.07 -3.19
CA LYS A 248 -35.03 -6.76 -1.93
C LYS A 248 -35.00 -5.83 -0.72
N GLN A 249 -35.10 -4.51 -0.94
CA GLN A 249 -34.85 -3.49 0.08
C GLN A 249 -33.52 -3.72 0.84
N GLU A 250 -32.56 -4.37 0.18
CA GLU A 250 -31.32 -4.82 0.79
C GLU A 250 -30.18 -3.91 0.31
N ARG A 251 -29.45 -3.33 1.28
CA ARG A 251 -28.25 -2.54 0.99
C ARG A 251 -27.07 -3.46 0.77
N VAL A 252 -26.23 -3.14 -0.21
CA VAL A 252 -25.13 -4.01 -0.65
C VAL A 252 -23.80 -3.53 -0.07
N THR A 253 -23.05 -4.40 0.61
CA THR A 253 -21.67 -4.10 1.05
C THR A 253 -20.68 -4.31 -0.09
N GLY A 254 -19.49 -3.71 -0.03
CA GLY A 254 -18.48 -3.88 -1.08
C GLY A 254 -18.10 -5.34 -1.39
N PRO A 255 -17.77 -6.17 -0.39
CA PRO A 255 -17.55 -7.60 -0.62
C PRO A 255 -18.77 -8.30 -1.22
N LYS A 256 -19.98 -7.91 -0.82
CA LYS A 256 -21.21 -8.49 -1.38
C LYS A 256 -21.41 -8.09 -2.84
N LEU A 257 -21.08 -6.86 -3.21
CA LEU A 257 -21.13 -6.41 -4.60
C LEU A 257 -20.21 -7.27 -5.47
N VAL A 258 -18.98 -7.53 -5.02
CA VAL A 258 -18.04 -8.42 -5.73
C VAL A 258 -18.63 -9.82 -5.92
N GLU A 259 -19.29 -10.40 -4.91
CA GLU A 259 -19.99 -11.69 -5.04
C GLU A 259 -21.14 -11.66 -6.04
N LEU A 260 -21.97 -10.60 -6.02
CA LEU A 260 -23.09 -10.43 -6.93
C LEU A 260 -22.61 -10.28 -8.37
N MET A 261 -21.60 -9.45 -8.61
CA MET A 261 -20.95 -9.30 -9.92
C MET A 261 -20.34 -10.61 -10.40
N SER A 262 -19.69 -11.35 -9.50
CA SER A 262 -19.10 -12.66 -9.79
C SER A 262 -20.14 -13.75 -10.04
N SER A 263 -21.42 -13.52 -9.74
CA SER A 263 -22.50 -14.50 -9.95
C SER A 263 -23.47 -14.10 -11.07
N ASN A 264 -23.41 -12.85 -11.54
CA ASN A 264 -24.28 -12.33 -12.58
C ASN A 264 -23.72 -12.68 -13.97
N ARG A 265 -24.50 -13.47 -14.75
CA ARG A 265 -24.08 -13.95 -16.08
C ARG A 265 -23.81 -12.82 -17.08
N GLY A 266 -24.60 -11.74 -17.05
CA GLY A 266 -24.42 -10.59 -17.94
C GLY A 266 -23.09 -9.90 -17.66
N ILE A 267 -22.85 -9.53 -16.41
CA ILE A 267 -21.60 -8.90 -15.95
C ILE A 267 -20.38 -9.81 -16.22
N GLN A 268 -20.51 -11.11 -16.01
CA GLN A 268 -19.45 -12.07 -16.34
C GLN A 268 -19.13 -12.08 -17.83
N GLN A 269 -20.15 -12.07 -18.70
CA GLN A 269 -19.98 -12.07 -20.14
C GLN A 269 -19.37 -10.76 -20.64
N THR A 270 -19.87 -9.63 -20.15
CA THR A 270 -19.33 -8.30 -20.44
C THR A 270 -17.87 -8.21 -19.99
N ALA A 271 -17.57 -8.56 -18.74
CA ALA A 271 -16.19 -8.60 -18.24
C ALA A 271 -15.30 -9.56 -19.05
N ALA A 272 -15.80 -10.74 -19.43
CA ALA A 272 -15.02 -11.70 -20.22
C ALA A 272 -14.69 -11.18 -21.63
N SER A 273 -15.60 -10.39 -22.23
CA SER A 273 -15.39 -9.77 -23.54
C SER A 273 -14.26 -8.74 -23.55
N LEU A 274 -14.01 -8.07 -22.41
CA LEU A 274 -12.99 -7.03 -22.28
C LEU A 274 -11.56 -7.54 -22.44
N PHE A 275 -11.29 -8.80 -22.09
CA PHE A 275 -9.92 -9.35 -22.13
C PHE A 275 -9.86 -10.83 -22.56
N GLY A 276 -10.95 -11.35 -23.12
CA GLY A 276 -11.01 -12.66 -23.80
C GLY A 276 -11.00 -13.89 -22.90
N ARG A 277 -11.31 -13.77 -21.60
CA ARG A 277 -11.30 -14.90 -20.63
C ARG A 277 -12.17 -14.58 -19.42
N SER A 278 -12.48 -15.60 -18.62
CA SER A 278 -13.29 -15.42 -17.41
C SER A 278 -12.59 -14.50 -16.37
N PRO A 279 -13.28 -13.50 -15.81
CA PRO A 279 -12.75 -12.62 -14.77
C PRO A 279 -12.48 -13.39 -13.47
N VAL A 280 -11.35 -13.06 -12.83
CA VAL A 280 -11.03 -13.52 -11.47
C VAL A 280 -11.60 -12.54 -10.43
N ARG A 281 -11.83 -12.99 -9.19
CA ARG A 281 -12.34 -12.15 -8.10
C ARG A 281 -11.59 -10.82 -7.94
N VAL A 282 -10.26 -10.83 -8.07
CA VAL A 282 -9.40 -9.65 -7.92
C VAL A 282 -9.72 -8.57 -8.96
N PHE A 283 -10.16 -8.95 -10.16
CA PHE A 283 -10.61 -8.00 -11.17
C PHE A 283 -11.81 -7.17 -10.66
N TYR A 284 -12.81 -7.84 -10.10
CA TYR A 284 -14.00 -7.17 -9.55
C TYR A 284 -13.67 -6.31 -8.33
N GLU A 285 -12.76 -6.79 -7.47
CA GLU A 285 -12.28 -6.00 -6.32
C GLU A 285 -11.58 -4.72 -6.77
N HIS A 286 -10.71 -4.80 -7.79
CA HIS A 286 -10.04 -3.64 -8.38
C HIS A 286 -11.02 -2.70 -9.06
N PHE A 287 -11.98 -3.24 -9.82
CA PHE A 287 -13.04 -2.47 -10.47
C PHE A 287 -13.86 -1.68 -9.45
N VAL A 288 -14.36 -2.32 -8.39
CA VAL A 288 -15.16 -1.63 -7.37
C VAL A 288 -14.32 -0.55 -6.66
N ALA A 289 -13.06 -0.82 -6.34
CA ALA A 289 -12.17 0.19 -5.74
C ALA A 289 -11.95 1.38 -6.69
N TRP A 290 -11.73 1.13 -7.99
CA TRP A 290 -11.60 2.17 -9.00
C TRP A 290 -12.88 2.99 -9.15
N SER A 291 -14.05 2.34 -9.17
CA SER A 291 -15.35 3.02 -9.27
C SER A 291 -15.61 3.93 -8.06
N LEU A 292 -15.14 3.56 -6.87
CA LEU A 292 -15.23 4.42 -5.67
C LEU A 292 -14.30 5.63 -5.77
N VAL A 293 -13.06 5.44 -6.22
CA VAL A 293 -12.08 6.53 -6.39
C VAL A 293 -12.55 7.53 -7.45
N ASN A 294 -13.07 7.05 -8.58
CA ASN A 294 -13.55 7.88 -9.70
C ASN A 294 -15.01 8.32 -9.55
N ARG A 295 -15.62 8.14 -8.36
CA ARG A 295 -16.97 8.62 -8.02
C ARG A 295 -18.08 8.09 -8.92
N TRP A 296 -17.92 6.89 -9.46
CA TRP A 296 -19.02 6.12 -10.05
C TRP A 296 -19.89 5.47 -8.98
N LEU A 297 -19.26 5.09 -7.87
CA LEU A 297 -19.91 4.57 -6.67
C LEU A 297 -19.59 5.49 -5.49
N LYS A 298 -20.50 5.57 -4.52
CA LYS A 298 -20.27 6.23 -3.23
C LYS A 298 -20.50 5.25 -2.08
N LEU A 299 -19.92 5.58 -0.94
CA LEU A 299 -20.13 4.85 0.31
C LEU A 299 -21.23 5.51 1.12
N GLU A 300 -22.16 4.69 1.61
CA GLU A 300 -23.16 5.09 2.59
C GLU A 300 -22.93 4.36 3.90
N PHE A 301 -23.08 5.11 5.00
CA PHE A 301 -22.80 4.61 6.34
C PHE A 301 -24.09 4.42 7.13
N HIS A 302 -24.18 3.29 7.82
CA HIS A 302 -25.26 3.01 8.75
C HIS A 302 -24.67 2.73 10.13
N TYR A 303 -25.10 3.51 11.12
CA TYR A 303 -24.62 3.44 12.49
C TYR A 303 -25.49 2.46 13.28
N THR A 304 -24.86 1.38 13.73
CA THR A 304 -25.46 0.40 14.66
C THR A 304 -24.86 0.60 16.05
N PRO A 305 -25.45 0.03 17.12
CA PRO A 305 -24.96 0.24 18.49
C PRO A 305 -23.48 -0.09 18.71
N TYR A 306 -22.91 -1.01 17.93
CA TYR A 306 -21.54 -1.52 18.13
C TYR A 306 -20.62 -1.33 16.93
N SER A 307 -21.15 -0.88 15.79
CA SER A 307 -20.34 -0.76 14.56
C SER A 307 -20.94 0.19 13.53
N THR A 308 -20.09 0.71 12.67
CA THR A 308 -20.51 1.43 11.47
C THR A 308 -20.43 0.47 10.28
N VAL A 309 -21.58 0.18 9.67
CA VAL A 309 -21.65 -0.64 8.45
C VAL A 309 -21.52 0.26 7.24
N CYS A 310 -20.72 -0.17 6.27
CA CYS A 310 -20.44 0.57 5.04
C CYS A 310 -21.08 -0.16 3.85
N TYR A 311 -21.96 0.54 3.14
CA TYR A 311 -22.65 0.08 1.95
C TYR A 311 -22.14 0.83 0.71
N VAL A 312 -22.26 0.20 -0.45
CA VAL A 312 -21.90 0.75 -1.75
C VAL A 312 -23.17 1.05 -2.52
N VAL A 313 -23.30 2.27 -3.03
CA VAL A 313 -24.45 2.71 -3.83
C VAL A 313 -23.98 3.50 -5.05
N PRO A 314 -24.78 3.58 -6.12
CA PRO A 314 -24.51 4.49 -7.24
C PRO A 314 -24.51 5.95 -6.80
N VAL A 315 -23.80 6.81 -7.53
CA VAL A 315 -23.90 8.26 -7.34
C VAL A 315 -25.12 8.84 -8.03
N ASP A 316 -25.69 9.91 -7.47
CA ASP A 316 -26.90 10.55 -8.03
C ASP A 316 -26.62 11.35 -9.31
N ARG A 317 -25.37 11.82 -9.48
CA ARG A 317 -24.94 12.60 -10.65
C ARG A 317 -23.57 12.14 -11.11
N ARG A 318 -23.50 11.69 -12.37
CA ARG A 318 -22.24 11.26 -13.02
C ARG A 318 -21.34 12.47 -13.28
N VAL A 319 -20.04 12.28 -13.06
CA VAL A 319 -18.99 13.16 -13.61
C VAL A 319 -18.61 12.55 -14.96
N GLU A 320 -18.49 13.36 -16.01
CA GLU A 320 -17.99 12.87 -17.30
C GLU A 320 -16.54 12.43 -17.14
N ASP A 321 -16.26 11.16 -17.47
CA ASP A 321 -14.94 10.55 -17.47
C ASP A 321 -14.85 9.57 -18.65
N SER A 322 -13.65 9.26 -19.11
CA SER A 322 -13.42 8.45 -20.31
C SER A 322 -13.77 6.97 -20.17
N GLY A 323 -13.95 6.48 -18.93
CA GLY A 323 -14.24 5.07 -18.65
C GLY A 323 -13.03 4.15 -18.87
N ASP A 324 -11.82 4.72 -18.83
CA ASP A 324 -10.57 4.02 -19.07
C ASP A 324 -9.99 3.45 -17.77
N LEU A 325 -10.09 2.12 -17.60
CA LEU A 325 -9.51 1.42 -16.47
C LEU A 325 -8.14 0.84 -16.86
N PHE A 326 -7.12 1.22 -16.09
CA PHE A 326 -5.80 0.59 -16.16
C PHE A 326 -5.61 -0.40 -15.01
N MET A 327 -5.04 -1.56 -15.31
CA MET A 327 -4.66 -2.56 -14.30
C MET A 327 -3.39 -3.32 -14.70
N PRO A 328 -2.57 -3.78 -13.73
CA PRO A 328 -1.43 -4.65 -14.03
C PRO A 328 -1.91 -6.01 -14.54
N TYR A 329 -1.25 -6.56 -15.57
CA TYR A 329 -1.57 -7.87 -16.13
C TYR A 329 -1.48 -9.01 -15.08
N LEU A 330 -0.60 -8.90 -14.09
CA LEU A 330 -0.50 -9.85 -12.98
C LEU A 330 -1.74 -9.88 -12.07
N VAL A 331 -2.54 -8.83 -12.00
CA VAL A 331 -3.81 -8.81 -11.25
C VAL A 331 -4.86 -9.69 -11.95
N LEU A 332 -4.72 -9.90 -13.25
CA LEU A 332 -5.60 -10.74 -14.06
C LEU A 332 -5.18 -12.22 -14.12
N ASN A 333 -3.95 -12.54 -13.73
CA ASN A 333 -3.40 -13.90 -13.78
C ASN A 333 -2.94 -14.33 -12.38
N GLY A 334 -3.74 -15.18 -11.73
CA GLY A 334 -3.22 -16.00 -10.62
C GLY A 334 -1.91 -16.67 -11.06
N LYS A 335 -0.86 -16.52 -10.27
CA LYS A 335 0.55 -16.81 -10.60
C LYS A 335 0.76 -17.80 -11.75
N ARG A 336 1.43 -17.38 -12.84
CA ARG A 336 2.29 -18.30 -13.58
C ARG A 336 3.29 -18.85 -12.55
N LYS A 337 3.30 -20.16 -12.30
CA LYS A 337 4.39 -20.81 -11.57
C LYS A 337 5.68 -20.45 -12.32
N GLN A 338 6.49 -19.55 -11.77
CA GLN A 338 7.89 -19.47 -12.19
C GLN A 338 8.48 -20.85 -11.91
N LYS A 339 8.76 -21.61 -12.96
CA LYS A 339 9.70 -22.73 -12.86
C LYS A 339 10.99 -22.12 -12.35
N GLN A 340 11.34 -22.40 -11.10
CA GLN A 340 12.73 -22.29 -10.68
C GLN A 340 13.50 -23.28 -11.55
N GLU A 341 14.29 -22.76 -12.49
CA GLU A 341 15.31 -23.58 -13.12
C GLU A 341 16.31 -23.99 -12.03
N PRO A 342 16.69 -25.28 -11.96
CA PRO A 342 17.65 -25.74 -10.98
C PRO A 342 19.00 -25.08 -11.27
N ASN A 343 19.64 -24.55 -10.22
CA ASN A 343 21.00 -24.02 -10.27
C ASN A 343 21.93 -25.03 -10.95
N GLY A 344 22.38 -24.69 -12.15
CA GLY A 344 23.45 -25.36 -12.86
C GLY A 344 24.79 -25.03 -12.21
N ASP A 345 25.54 -26.10 -12.01
CA ASP A 345 26.80 -26.19 -11.29
C ASP A 345 27.94 -25.32 -11.84
N ALA A 346 28.91 -25.06 -10.96
CA ALA A 346 30.06 -24.20 -11.08
C ALA A 346 30.94 -24.46 -12.31
N THR A 347 31.38 -23.39 -12.99
CA THR A 347 32.68 -23.38 -13.67
C THR A 347 33.50 -22.15 -13.30
N LYS A 348 34.60 -22.42 -12.60
CA LYS A 348 35.69 -21.51 -12.25
C LYS A 348 36.22 -20.78 -13.48
N LYS A 349 36.23 -19.44 -13.45
CA LYS A 349 37.23 -18.63 -14.16
C LYS A 349 37.80 -17.56 -13.23
N ARG A 350 39.02 -17.83 -12.76
CA ARG A 350 39.94 -16.86 -12.16
C ARG A 350 40.10 -15.64 -13.07
N ARG A 351 39.91 -14.43 -12.54
CA ARG A 351 40.58 -13.22 -13.05
C ARG A 351 41.06 -12.36 -11.89
N LYS A 352 42.21 -11.74 -12.16
CA LYS A 352 43.25 -11.27 -11.25
C LYS A 352 42.81 -10.08 -10.39
N THR A 353 43.36 -10.07 -9.19
CA THR A 353 43.49 -8.95 -8.27
C THR A 353 44.32 -7.83 -8.92
N GLU A 354 43.80 -6.60 -8.95
CA GLU A 354 44.60 -5.38 -9.05
C GLU A 354 44.22 -4.46 -7.89
N VAL A 355 45.25 -3.90 -7.27
CA VAL A 355 45.24 -3.15 -6.02
C VAL A 355 45.20 -1.66 -6.33
N PHE A 356 44.31 -0.96 -5.62
CA PHE A 356 44.27 0.46 -5.23
C PHE A 356 45.10 1.51 -6.00
N ASP A 357 44.43 2.58 -6.43
CA ASP A 357 44.93 3.94 -6.21
C ASP A 357 43.78 4.84 -5.73
N MET A 358 44.11 5.71 -4.77
CA MET A 358 43.22 6.49 -3.93
C MET A 358 43.58 7.96 -4.11
N GLN A 359 42.82 8.72 -4.90
CA GLN A 359 42.98 10.18 -4.95
C GLN A 359 41.65 10.94 -5.07
N SER A 360 41.62 12.01 -4.25
CA SER A 360 40.81 13.23 -4.24
C SER A 360 39.28 13.12 -4.07
N VAL A 361 38.88 13.43 -2.84
CA VAL A 361 37.59 13.97 -2.42
C VAL A 361 37.47 15.42 -2.92
N GLU A 362 36.35 15.77 -3.54
CA GLU A 362 35.88 17.17 -3.62
C GLU A 362 34.45 17.25 -3.07
N THR A 363 34.34 17.91 -1.93
CA THR A 363 33.12 18.36 -1.27
C THR A 363 32.81 19.76 -1.79
N VAL A 364 31.56 20.03 -2.20
CA VAL A 364 31.08 21.40 -2.37
C VAL A 364 29.97 21.62 -1.36
N GLU A 365 30.31 22.35 -0.31
CA GLU A 365 29.38 23.01 0.60
C GLU A 365 28.85 24.27 -0.08
N LEU A 366 27.53 24.50 -0.01
CA LEU A 366 26.94 25.79 -0.37
C LEU A 366 26.69 26.55 0.92
N ASP A 367 27.58 27.50 1.18
CA ASP A 367 27.48 28.49 2.24
C ASP A 367 26.30 29.45 2.00
N SER A 368 25.70 29.82 3.12
CA SER A 368 24.75 30.90 3.30
C SER A 368 25.41 32.27 3.14
N ASP A 369 24.76 33.15 2.37
CA ASP A 369 24.71 34.59 2.63
C ASP A 369 23.24 35.05 2.59
#